data_AF-A0A928PRR1-F1
#
_entry.id   AF-A0A928PRR1-F1
#
_cell.length_a   1.000
_cell.length_b   1.000
_cell.length_c   1.000
_cell.angle_alpha   90.00
_cell.angle_beta   90.00
_cell.angle_gamma   90.00
#
_symmetry.space_group_name_H-M   'P 1'
#
loop_
_entity.id
_entity.type
_entity.pdbx_description
1 polymer ?
#
loop_
_entity_poly.entity_id
_entity_poly.type
_entity_poly.pdbx_seq_one_letter_code
_entity_poly.pdbx_strand_id
1 'polypeptide(L)'
;MKRVIFGIALCFATLALVGCGHEHTIAERWSLDPEQHWHECGECGEKIDPVSHTYNGEYNDGLGICSVCNSGTFYGDNGGYETYSFDESDNLIFIGYYDADGNEIFYSRTEYDYYPDGSAKYAGEYVCDKVKGTGEERLIAEYEYLPCENGENEFGEKVYCSKETSFCDDGTYWVIKYDERFGAIEDIQYDKDGSIISTTTYEYETDENGEVVSQTMYMDGVINAQSIYDYDEDGVQYEAVWRIYDENGELTEEIHYDSDGNEIE
;
A
#
# COMPACT_ATOMS: atom_id res chain seq x y z
N MET A 1 -22.05 66.10 32.39
CA MET A 1 -22.49 64.75 31.98
C MET A 1 -21.27 64.03 31.39
N LYS A 2 -20.60 63.20 32.18
CA LYS A 2 -19.43 62.40 31.75
C LYS A 2 -19.94 61.07 31.19
N ARG A 3 -19.64 60.77 29.93
CA ARG A 3 -19.87 59.45 29.35
C ARG A 3 -18.70 58.55 29.74
N VAL A 4 -18.98 57.51 30.52
CA VAL A 4 -18.04 56.45 30.88
C VAL A 4 -18.12 55.41 29.77
N ILE A 5 -17.02 55.19 29.05
CA ILE A 5 -16.87 54.09 28.09
C ILE A 5 -16.42 52.88 28.91
N PHE A 6 -17.28 51.86 28.99
CA PHE A 6 -16.88 50.54 29.50
C PHE A 6 -16.06 49.85 28.40
N GLY A 7 -14.73 49.92 28.51
CA GLY A 7 -13.85 49.02 27.79
C GLY A 7 -13.88 47.66 28.47
N ILE A 8 -14.57 46.69 27.87
CA ILE A 8 -14.38 45.29 28.21
C ILE A 8 -13.01 44.93 27.63
N ALA A 9 -11.99 44.97 28.49
CA ALA A 9 -10.74 44.29 28.23
C ALA A 9 -11.05 42.79 28.23
N LEU A 10 -11.32 42.25 27.04
CA LEU A 10 -11.31 40.81 26.83
C LEU A 10 -9.85 40.39 27.02
N CYS A 11 -9.53 39.99 28.25
CA CYS A 11 -8.27 39.34 28.57
C CYS A 11 -8.28 38.00 27.83
N PHE A 12 -7.75 37.99 26.60
CA PHE A 12 -7.26 36.75 26.02
C PHE A 12 -6.16 36.28 26.96
N ALA A 13 -6.53 35.39 27.88
CA ALA A 13 -5.56 34.59 28.60
C ALA A 13 -4.89 33.75 27.52
N THR A 14 -3.76 34.24 27.01
CA THR A 14 -2.77 33.40 26.36
C THR A 14 -2.36 32.36 27.39
N LEU A 15 -3.03 31.22 27.33
CA LEU A 15 -2.56 30.01 27.97
C LEU A 15 -1.39 29.51 27.11
N ALA A 16 -0.28 30.24 27.18
CA ALA A 16 1.01 29.68 26.86
C ALA A 16 1.28 28.65 27.95
N LEU A 17 0.86 27.40 27.73
CA LEU A 17 1.44 26.28 28.44
C LEU A 17 2.93 26.30 28.10
N VAL A 18 3.72 26.69 29.09
CA VAL A 18 5.17 26.54 29.09
C VAL A 18 5.44 25.04 29.07
N GLY A 19 5.82 24.51 27.90
CA GLY A 19 6.13 23.09 27.72
C GLY A 19 7.34 22.86 26.82
N CYS A 20 7.38 23.47 25.64
CA CYS A 20 8.50 23.37 24.71
C CYS A 20 9.00 24.77 24.31
N GLY A 21 10.30 24.91 24.02
CA GLY A 21 10.92 26.19 23.66
C GLY A 21 10.68 26.64 22.22
N HIS A 22 9.60 26.19 21.58
CA HIS A 22 9.26 26.48 20.18
C HIS A 22 7.78 26.84 20.02
N GLU A 23 7.41 27.30 18.81
CA GLU A 23 6.01 27.49 18.43
C GLU A 23 5.45 26.18 17.87
N HIS A 24 4.28 25.77 18.36
CA HIS A 24 3.67 24.53 17.88
C HIS A 24 3.16 24.71 16.45
N THR A 25 3.78 24.00 15.52
CA THR A 25 3.29 23.81 14.15
C THR A 25 2.29 22.66 14.14
N ILE A 26 1.09 22.91 13.62
CA ILE A 26 0.05 21.90 13.47
C ILE A 26 0.38 21.04 12.25
N ALA A 27 0.45 19.71 12.43
CA ALA A 27 0.56 18.79 11.32
C ALA A 27 -0.67 18.89 10.39
N GLU A 28 -0.44 18.82 9.07
CA GLU A 28 -1.51 18.89 8.06
C GLU A 28 -2.50 17.71 8.20
N ARG A 29 -2.00 16.55 8.64
CA ARG A 29 -2.82 15.37 8.91
C ARG A 29 -3.30 15.36 10.36
N TRP A 30 -4.54 14.92 10.55
CA TRP A 30 -5.05 14.56 11.88
C TRP A 30 -4.35 13.30 12.39
N SER A 31 -3.93 13.34 13.64
CA SER A 31 -3.65 12.13 14.41
C SER A 31 -4.94 11.64 15.04
N LEU A 32 -5.06 10.34 15.22
CA LEU A 32 -6.24 9.75 15.84
C LEU A 32 -5.91 8.46 16.57
N ASP A 33 -6.75 8.17 17.54
CA ASP A 33 -6.90 6.87 18.15
C ASP A 33 -8.40 6.52 18.11
N PRO A 34 -8.81 5.36 18.63
CA PRO A 34 -10.22 5.00 18.55
C PRO A 34 -11.18 5.86 19.39
N GLU A 35 -10.68 6.66 20.34
CA GLU A 35 -11.50 7.51 21.22
C GLU A 35 -11.56 8.96 20.73
N GLN A 36 -10.48 9.46 20.12
CA GLN A 36 -10.28 10.87 19.85
C GLN A 36 -9.39 11.15 18.61
N HIS A 37 -9.52 12.36 18.08
CA HIS A 37 -8.62 12.95 17.09
C HIS A 37 -7.94 14.19 17.68
N TRP A 38 -6.72 14.46 17.25
CA TRP A 38 -5.91 15.61 17.65
C TRP A 38 -4.94 15.99 16.54
N HIS A 39 -4.34 17.17 16.64
CA HIS A 39 -3.16 17.51 15.83
C HIS A 39 -1.89 17.27 16.63
N GLU A 40 -0.82 16.81 15.98
CA GLU A 40 0.48 16.72 16.63
C GLU A 40 1.38 17.87 16.23
N CYS A 41 2.19 18.31 17.20
CA CYS A 41 3.27 19.23 16.92
C CYS A 41 4.43 18.49 16.22
N GLY A 42 4.81 18.93 15.02
CA GLY A 42 5.91 18.31 14.27
C GLY A 42 7.28 18.36 14.96
N GLU A 43 7.49 19.29 15.92
CA GLU A 43 8.77 19.45 16.62
C GLU A 43 8.86 18.70 17.97
N CYS A 44 7.76 18.50 18.69
CA CYS A 44 7.78 17.82 20.00
C CYS A 44 6.81 16.65 20.16
N GLY A 45 5.93 16.41 19.19
CA GLY A 45 4.90 15.38 19.26
C GLY A 45 3.81 15.67 20.30
N GLU A 46 3.71 16.90 20.83
CA GLU A 46 2.64 17.26 21.76
C GLU A 46 1.28 17.16 21.06
N LYS A 47 0.31 16.54 21.75
CA LYS A 47 -1.08 16.47 21.30
C LYS A 47 -1.75 17.83 21.49
N ILE A 48 -2.23 18.40 20.39
CA ILE A 48 -2.90 19.69 20.32
C ILE A 48 -4.38 19.45 20.09
N ASP A 49 -5.22 20.08 20.93
CA ASP A 49 -6.67 20.07 20.83
C ASP A 49 -7.30 18.66 20.64
N PRO A 50 -7.07 17.71 21.58
CA PRO A 50 -7.73 16.41 21.52
C PRO A 50 -9.24 16.52 21.69
N VAL A 51 -9.99 15.94 20.75
CA VAL A 51 -11.45 15.94 20.72
C VAL A 51 -11.97 14.54 20.38
N SER A 52 -13.03 14.11 21.07
CA SER A 52 -13.67 12.82 20.77
C SER A 52 -14.28 12.79 19.37
N HIS A 53 -14.25 11.62 18.73
CA HIS A 53 -14.84 11.44 17.40
C HIS A 53 -16.34 11.74 17.38
N THR A 54 -16.78 12.36 16.29
CA THR A 54 -18.20 12.59 16.00
C THR A 54 -18.54 11.89 14.68
N TYR A 55 -19.21 10.75 14.76
CA TYR A 55 -19.45 9.91 13.59
C TYR A 55 -20.73 10.31 12.86
N ASN A 56 -20.65 10.40 11.53
CA ASN A 56 -21.83 10.45 10.68
C ASN A 56 -22.32 9.00 10.52
N GLY A 57 -23.42 8.64 11.20
CA GLY A 57 -23.91 7.26 11.28
C GLY A 57 -24.50 6.68 9.98
N GLU A 58 -23.87 6.90 8.82
CA GLU A 58 -24.45 6.65 7.49
C GLU A 58 -23.74 5.59 6.62
N TYR A 59 -22.56 5.07 6.99
CA TYR A 59 -21.95 3.96 6.23
C TYR A 59 -22.44 2.58 6.71
N ASN A 60 -22.89 1.76 5.76
CA ASN A 60 -23.61 0.49 5.98
C ASN A 60 -22.70 -0.73 6.20
N ASP A 61 -21.42 -0.53 6.51
CA ASP A 61 -20.42 -1.59 6.75
C ASP A 61 -19.83 -1.58 8.17
N GLY A 62 -20.27 -0.65 9.03
CA GLY A 62 -19.76 -0.52 10.40
C GLY A 62 -18.55 0.39 10.56
N LEU A 63 -18.08 1.03 9.47
CA LEU A 63 -17.04 2.06 9.54
C LEU A 63 -17.67 3.41 9.94
N GLY A 64 -17.58 3.75 11.23
CA GLY A 64 -17.89 5.10 11.69
C GLY A 64 -16.82 6.08 11.19
N ILE A 65 -17.11 6.87 10.16
CA ILE A 65 -16.24 7.97 9.72
C ILE A 65 -16.54 9.23 10.54
N CYS A 66 -15.51 9.80 11.16
CA CYS A 66 -15.60 11.03 11.91
C CYS A 66 -15.81 12.21 10.96
N SER A 67 -16.84 13.01 11.21
CA SER A 67 -17.21 14.18 10.40
C SER A 67 -16.27 15.37 10.51
N VAL A 68 -15.30 15.30 11.43
CA VAL A 68 -14.32 16.36 11.67
C VAL A 68 -12.98 16.05 11.00
N CYS A 69 -12.45 14.84 11.20
CA CYS A 69 -11.14 14.45 10.68
C CYS A 69 -11.20 13.55 9.44
N ASN A 70 -12.40 13.32 8.88
CA ASN A 70 -12.68 12.41 7.76
C ASN A 70 -11.94 11.08 7.89
N SER A 71 -11.97 10.49 9.09
CA SER A 71 -11.21 9.28 9.42
C SER A 71 -12.05 8.32 10.25
N GLY A 72 -11.78 7.02 10.10
CA GLY A 72 -12.52 5.96 10.78
C GLY A 72 -11.59 4.92 11.43
N THR A 73 -12.17 4.10 12.31
CA THR A 73 -11.48 2.98 12.95
C THR A 73 -12.28 1.70 12.78
N PHE A 74 -11.60 0.61 12.41
CA PHE A 74 -12.18 -0.72 12.30
C PHE A 74 -11.50 -1.67 13.27
N TYR A 75 -12.27 -2.43 14.05
CA TYR A 75 -11.73 -3.38 15.01
C TYR A 75 -11.79 -4.80 14.48
N GLY A 76 -10.66 -5.49 14.50
CA GLY A 76 -10.59 -6.91 14.20
C GLY A 76 -10.97 -7.75 15.43
N ASP A 77 -11.39 -9.00 15.18
CA ASP A 77 -11.77 -9.96 16.24
C ASP A 77 -10.62 -10.29 17.21
N ASN A 78 -9.37 -10.08 16.78
CA ASN A 78 -8.17 -10.33 17.57
C ASN A 78 -7.80 -9.17 18.52
N GLY A 79 -8.62 -8.11 18.58
CA GLY A 79 -8.40 -6.93 19.42
C GLY A 79 -7.50 -5.85 18.80
N GLY A 80 -6.80 -6.15 17.71
CA GLY A 80 -6.16 -5.14 16.87
C GLY A 80 -7.16 -4.29 16.10
N TYR A 81 -6.70 -3.20 15.50
CA TYR A 81 -7.56 -2.30 14.74
C TYR A 81 -6.83 -1.65 13.57
N GLU A 82 -7.63 -1.15 12.64
CA GLU A 82 -7.20 -0.41 11.47
C GLU A 82 -7.76 1.01 11.55
N THR A 83 -7.00 2.00 11.08
CA THR A 83 -7.46 3.38 10.96
C THR A 83 -7.40 3.82 9.52
N TYR A 84 -8.41 4.55 9.07
CA TYR A 84 -8.50 5.05 7.70
C TYR A 84 -8.60 6.57 7.73
N SER A 85 -7.93 7.26 6.82
CA SER A 85 -8.13 8.70 6.59
C SER A 85 -8.40 8.97 5.13
N PHE A 86 -9.33 9.90 4.88
CA PHE A 86 -9.76 10.29 3.54
C PHE A 86 -9.45 11.76 3.29
N ASP A 87 -9.19 12.11 2.03
CA ASP A 87 -9.05 13.51 1.60
C ASP A 87 -10.41 14.23 1.54
N GLU A 88 -10.42 15.50 1.10
CA GLU A 88 -11.65 16.29 0.94
C GLU A 88 -12.59 15.80 -0.18
N SER A 89 -12.11 14.90 -1.04
CA SER A 89 -12.84 14.29 -2.14
C SER A 89 -13.25 12.84 -1.83
N ASP A 90 -13.12 12.41 -0.58
CA ASP A 90 -13.40 11.06 -0.07
C ASP A 90 -12.52 9.96 -0.68
N ASN A 91 -11.32 10.30 -1.17
CA ASN A 91 -10.31 9.30 -1.55
C ASN A 91 -9.53 8.85 -0.32
N LEU A 92 -9.26 7.55 -0.21
CA LEU A 92 -8.49 6.97 0.88
C LEU A 92 -7.00 7.34 0.74
N ILE A 93 -6.45 8.09 1.70
CA ILE A 93 -5.06 8.57 1.67
C ILE A 93 -4.15 7.92 2.70
N PHE A 94 -4.72 7.21 3.69
CA PHE A 94 -3.93 6.56 4.73
C PHE A 94 -4.67 5.36 5.31
N ILE A 95 -3.94 4.27 5.52
CA ILE A 95 -4.35 3.15 6.37
C ILE A 95 -3.27 2.90 7.42
N GLY A 96 -3.64 2.78 8.69
CA GLY A 96 -2.74 2.39 9.77
C GLY A 96 -3.21 1.08 10.40
N TYR A 97 -2.27 0.17 10.66
CA TYR A 97 -2.54 -1.14 11.26
C TYR A 97 -1.95 -1.21 12.65
N TYR A 98 -2.76 -1.57 13.64
CA TYR A 98 -2.39 -1.55 15.06
C TYR A 98 -2.67 -2.89 15.72
N ASP A 99 -1.78 -3.30 16.61
CA ASP A 99 -1.99 -4.46 17.47
C ASP A 99 -3.02 -4.15 18.59
N ALA A 100 -3.36 -5.17 19.38
CA ALA A 100 -4.33 -5.05 20.46
C ALA A 100 -3.89 -4.15 21.62
N ASP A 101 -2.60 -3.83 21.71
CA ASP A 101 -2.03 -2.91 22.69
C ASP A 101 -1.98 -1.46 22.16
N GLY A 102 -2.39 -1.24 20.90
CA GLY A 102 -2.37 0.06 20.21
C GLY A 102 -1.01 0.44 19.63
N ASN A 103 -0.08 -0.50 19.49
CA ASN A 103 1.18 -0.25 18.79
C ASN A 103 0.95 -0.34 17.28
N GLU A 104 1.40 0.68 16.56
CA GLU A 104 1.40 0.68 15.09
C GLU A 104 2.38 -0.38 14.57
N ILE A 105 1.87 -1.31 13.76
CA ILE A 105 2.63 -2.40 13.14
C ILE A 105 3.23 -1.90 11.83
N PHE A 106 2.39 -1.34 10.96
CA PHE A 106 2.76 -0.69 9.71
C PHE A 106 1.61 0.25 9.27
N TYR A 107 1.87 1.09 8.28
CA TYR A 107 0.86 1.93 7.65
C TYR A 107 1.11 2.03 6.15
N SER A 108 0.08 2.40 5.39
CA SER A 108 0.21 2.80 4.00
C SER A 108 -0.28 4.22 3.77
N ARG A 109 0.35 4.92 2.83
CA ARG A 109 -0.02 6.25 2.35
C ARG A 109 -0.30 6.17 0.86
N THR A 110 -1.43 6.70 0.44
CA THR A 110 -1.83 6.73 -0.97
C THR A 110 -1.77 8.15 -1.49
N GLU A 111 -1.16 8.32 -2.66
CA GLU A 111 -1.07 9.59 -3.38
C GLU A 111 -1.95 9.57 -4.62
N TYR A 112 -2.59 10.71 -4.89
CA TYR A 112 -3.43 10.91 -6.07
C TYR A 112 -2.97 12.17 -6.83
N ASP A 113 -2.90 12.04 -8.14
CA ASP A 113 -2.98 13.16 -9.08
C ASP A 113 -4.46 13.52 -9.32
N TYR A 114 -4.73 14.74 -9.77
CA TYR A 114 -6.11 15.14 -10.10
C TYR A 114 -6.18 15.66 -11.54
N TYR A 115 -7.17 15.17 -12.27
CA TYR A 115 -7.50 15.68 -13.59
C TYR A 115 -8.08 17.11 -13.50
N PRO A 116 -8.08 17.89 -14.60
CA PRO A 116 -8.66 19.24 -14.60
C PRO A 116 -10.15 19.30 -14.24
N ASP A 117 -10.89 18.19 -14.35
CA ASP A 117 -12.30 18.07 -13.96
C ASP A 117 -12.49 17.72 -12.47
N GLY A 118 -11.40 17.55 -11.72
CA GLY A 118 -11.39 17.23 -10.30
C GLY A 118 -11.44 15.74 -9.98
N SER A 119 -11.51 14.85 -10.98
CA SER A 119 -11.45 13.41 -10.74
C SER A 119 -10.05 12.98 -10.31
N ALA A 120 -9.99 12.07 -9.32
CA ALA A 120 -8.74 11.53 -8.80
C ALA A 120 -8.15 10.47 -9.75
N LYS A 121 -6.83 10.50 -9.87
CA LYS A 121 -6.01 9.53 -10.58
C LYS A 121 -5.00 8.98 -9.58
N TYR A 122 -5.06 7.70 -9.27
CA TYR A 122 -4.09 7.06 -8.39
C TYR A 122 -2.67 7.28 -8.93
N ALA A 123 -1.76 7.77 -8.07
CA ALA A 123 -0.38 8.06 -8.43
C ALA A 123 0.57 7.01 -7.82
N GLY A 124 0.34 6.61 -6.57
CA GLY A 124 1.14 5.59 -5.90
C GLY A 124 0.70 5.26 -4.48
N GLU A 125 1.29 4.22 -3.90
CA GLU A 125 1.15 3.87 -2.49
C GLU A 125 2.51 3.54 -1.87
N TYR A 126 2.69 3.98 -0.63
CA TYR A 126 3.92 3.82 0.13
C TYR A 126 3.58 3.09 1.42
N VAL A 127 4.16 1.90 1.60
CA VAL A 127 3.98 1.09 2.81
C VAL A 127 5.20 1.28 3.69
N CYS A 128 4.97 1.61 4.95
CA CYS A 128 6.01 1.91 5.91
C CYS A 128 5.80 1.17 7.23
N ASP A 129 6.89 0.85 7.92
CA ASP A 129 6.88 0.36 9.29
C ASP A 129 7.75 1.24 10.21
N LYS A 130 7.75 0.90 11.50
CA LYS A 130 8.64 1.50 12.49
C LYS A 130 9.73 0.51 12.87
N VAL A 131 10.99 0.94 12.75
CA VAL A 131 12.14 0.13 13.13
C VAL A 131 12.09 -0.14 14.64
N LYS A 132 12.04 -1.43 14.98
CA LYS A 132 11.87 -1.89 16.37
C LYS A 132 12.99 -1.35 17.26
N GLY A 133 12.59 -0.58 18.27
CA GLY A 133 13.49 -0.05 19.30
C GLY A 133 14.11 1.31 19.01
N THR A 134 14.02 1.82 17.77
CA THR A 134 14.42 3.20 17.44
C THR A 134 13.19 4.10 17.23
N GLY A 135 12.09 3.52 16.72
CA GLY A 135 10.90 4.29 16.33
C GLY A 135 11.08 5.08 15.04
N GLU A 136 12.20 4.88 14.32
CA GLU A 136 12.45 5.49 13.02
C GLU A 136 11.51 4.87 11.98
N GLU A 137 10.89 5.72 11.17
CA GLU A 137 10.07 5.30 10.03
C GLU A 137 10.96 4.70 8.94
N ARG A 138 10.50 3.59 8.37
CA ARG A 138 11.16 2.90 7.28
C ARG A 138 10.15 2.55 6.20
N LEU A 139 10.49 2.90 4.96
CA LEU A 139 9.75 2.48 3.78
C LEU A 139 10.06 1.01 3.48
N ILE A 140 9.00 0.20 3.31
CA ILE A 140 9.11 -1.24 3.05
C ILE A 140 8.55 -1.62 1.67
N ALA A 141 7.64 -0.83 1.10
CA ALA A 141 7.23 -0.98 -0.29
C ALA A 141 6.73 0.32 -0.93
N GLU A 142 6.87 0.42 -2.25
CA GLU A 142 6.30 1.47 -3.11
C GLU A 142 5.53 0.82 -4.27
N TYR A 143 4.35 1.34 -4.57
CA TYR A 143 3.52 0.92 -5.71
C TYR A 143 3.30 2.12 -6.63
N GLU A 144 3.55 1.95 -7.92
CA GLU A 144 3.36 2.96 -8.97
C GLU A 144 2.45 2.39 -10.05
N TYR A 145 1.49 3.20 -10.53
CA TYR A 145 0.58 2.81 -11.61
C TYR A 145 0.73 3.76 -12.79
N LEU A 146 0.99 3.19 -13.96
CA LEU A 146 1.11 3.90 -15.22
C LEU A 146 -0.16 3.72 -16.05
N PRO A 147 -0.64 4.77 -16.74
CA PRO A 147 -1.70 4.61 -17.71
C PRO A 147 -1.14 3.82 -18.91
N CYS A 148 -1.61 2.59 -19.09
CA CYS A 148 -1.32 1.78 -20.26
C CYS A 148 -2.63 1.46 -21.01
N GLU A 149 -2.56 1.33 -22.33
CA GLU A 149 -3.63 0.77 -23.15
C GLU A 149 -3.13 -0.55 -23.75
N ASN A 150 -3.80 -1.67 -23.44
CA ASN A 150 -3.51 -3.01 -23.98
C ASN A 150 -2.08 -3.53 -23.67
N GLY A 151 -1.42 -3.04 -22.62
CA GLY A 151 -0.08 -3.48 -22.22
C GLY A 151 1.04 -3.28 -23.26
N GLU A 152 0.81 -2.48 -24.32
CA GLU A 152 1.76 -2.23 -25.40
C GLU A 152 1.92 -0.73 -25.70
N ASN A 153 3.13 -0.30 -26.06
CA ASN A 153 3.35 1.07 -26.56
C ASN A 153 2.95 1.19 -28.04
N GLU A 154 3.09 2.40 -28.60
CA GLU A 154 2.81 2.70 -30.01
C GLU A 154 3.65 1.90 -31.03
N PHE A 155 4.67 1.18 -30.56
CA PHE A 155 5.54 0.30 -31.35
C PHE A 155 5.23 -1.19 -31.16
N GLY A 156 4.22 -1.55 -30.35
CA GLY A 156 3.88 -2.93 -30.02
C GLY A 156 4.85 -3.59 -29.04
N GLU A 157 5.65 -2.80 -28.31
CA GLU A 157 6.52 -3.32 -27.26
C GLU A 157 5.73 -3.43 -25.96
N LYS A 158 5.87 -4.55 -25.24
CA LYS A 158 5.26 -4.71 -23.92
C LYS A 158 5.70 -3.57 -23.00
N VAL A 159 4.74 -2.85 -22.44
CA VAL A 159 4.94 -1.85 -21.40
C VAL A 159 4.33 -2.33 -20.10
N TYR A 160 5.00 -2.01 -18.98
CA TYR A 160 4.42 -2.25 -17.68
C TYR A 160 3.38 -1.19 -17.35
N CYS A 161 2.31 -1.63 -16.72
CA CYS A 161 1.17 -0.84 -16.29
C CYS A 161 1.23 -0.51 -14.80
N SER A 162 1.94 -1.33 -14.02
CA SER A 162 2.26 -1.01 -12.64
C SER A 162 3.63 -1.56 -12.26
N LYS A 163 4.17 -1.03 -11.16
CA LYS A 163 5.47 -1.40 -10.63
C LYS A 163 5.41 -1.43 -9.11
N GLU A 164 5.87 -2.50 -8.52
CA GLU A 164 6.12 -2.64 -7.08
C GLU A 164 7.63 -2.53 -6.83
N THR A 165 8.02 -1.82 -5.79
CA THR A 165 9.39 -1.85 -5.25
C THR A 165 9.33 -2.23 -3.78
N SER A 166 9.98 -3.32 -3.39
CA SER A 166 9.92 -3.88 -2.03
C SER A 166 11.30 -3.95 -1.39
N PHE A 167 11.45 -3.40 -0.18
CA PHE A 167 12.73 -3.20 0.50
C PHE A 167 12.93 -4.21 1.63
N CYS A 168 14.12 -4.82 1.69
CA CYS A 168 14.50 -5.79 2.72
C CYS A 168 15.33 -5.14 3.85
N ASP A 169 15.32 -5.77 5.03
CA ASP A 169 16.06 -5.32 6.22
C ASP A 169 17.58 -5.19 6.01
N ASP A 170 18.16 -6.00 5.11
CA ASP A 170 19.58 -5.99 4.79
C ASP A 170 19.99 -4.91 3.77
N GLY A 171 19.00 -4.14 3.29
CA GLY A 171 19.15 -3.08 2.30
C GLY A 171 19.01 -3.54 0.85
N THR A 172 18.86 -4.84 0.59
CA THR A 172 18.48 -5.32 -0.75
C THR A 172 17.03 -4.94 -1.06
N TYR A 173 16.66 -4.90 -2.33
CA TYR A 173 15.30 -4.59 -2.74
C TYR A 173 14.94 -5.24 -4.06
N TRP A 174 13.64 -5.42 -4.29
CA TRP A 174 13.08 -6.03 -5.50
C TRP A 174 12.25 -4.98 -6.24
N VAL A 175 12.25 -5.06 -7.57
CA VAL A 175 11.37 -4.26 -8.42
C VAL A 175 10.61 -5.20 -9.34
N ILE A 176 9.30 -5.30 -9.15
CA ILE A 176 8.42 -6.14 -9.96
C ILE A 176 7.57 -5.24 -10.84
N LYS A 177 7.49 -5.55 -12.13
CA LYS A 177 6.69 -4.85 -13.12
C LYS A 177 5.56 -5.75 -13.59
N TYR A 178 4.37 -5.18 -13.77
CA TYR A 178 3.18 -5.93 -14.15
C TYR A 178 2.55 -5.37 -15.43
N ASP A 179 1.87 -6.25 -16.17
CA ASP A 179 0.97 -5.87 -17.25
C ASP A 179 -0.40 -5.38 -16.73
N GLU A 180 -1.32 -5.08 -17.65
CA GLU A 180 -2.64 -4.55 -17.34
C GLU A 180 -3.58 -5.53 -16.62
N ARG A 181 -3.24 -6.82 -16.64
CA ARG A 181 -3.97 -7.89 -15.94
C ARG A 181 -3.29 -8.25 -14.62
N PHE A 182 -2.33 -7.45 -14.17
CA PHE A 182 -1.50 -7.73 -12.99
C PHE A 182 -0.64 -9.01 -13.13
N GLY A 183 -0.36 -9.44 -14.36
CA GLY A 183 0.63 -10.47 -14.63
C GLY A 183 2.04 -9.89 -14.53
N ALA A 184 2.91 -10.47 -13.71
CA ALA A 184 4.30 -10.02 -13.58
C ALA A 184 5.05 -10.22 -14.92
N ILE A 185 5.70 -9.20 -15.45
CA ILE A 185 6.46 -9.30 -16.72
C ILE A 185 7.97 -9.33 -16.50
N GLU A 186 8.43 -8.67 -15.43
CA GLU A 186 9.84 -8.57 -15.08
C GLU A 186 9.95 -8.36 -13.57
N ASP A 187 10.90 -9.03 -12.94
CA ASP A 187 11.28 -8.90 -11.54
C ASP A 187 12.80 -8.75 -11.45
N ILE A 188 13.29 -7.72 -10.76
CA ILE A 188 14.71 -7.41 -10.65
C ILE A 188 15.10 -7.29 -9.18
N GLN A 189 16.07 -8.09 -8.76
CA GLN A 189 16.69 -7.97 -7.45
C GLN A 189 17.89 -7.03 -7.50
N TYR A 190 18.00 -6.15 -6.53
CA TYR A 190 19.11 -5.21 -6.37
C TYR A 190 19.81 -5.37 -5.02
N ASP A 191 21.12 -5.18 -5.03
CA ASP A 191 21.91 -4.98 -3.81
C ASP A 191 21.68 -3.56 -3.26
N LYS A 192 22.08 -3.31 -2.02
CA LYS A 192 21.93 -2.02 -1.32
C LYS A 192 22.66 -0.86 -2.00
N ASP A 193 23.61 -1.13 -2.88
CA ASP A 193 24.31 -0.11 -3.66
C ASP A 193 23.63 0.18 -5.02
N GLY A 194 22.51 -0.49 -5.30
CA GLY A 194 21.74 -0.38 -6.53
C GLY A 194 22.26 -1.26 -7.67
N SER A 195 23.24 -2.12 -7.43
CA SER A 195 23.69 -3.10 -8.43
C SER A 195 22.66 -4.22 -8.60
N ILE A 196 22.43 -4.67 -9.83
CA ILE A 196 21.54 -5.80 -10.11
C ILE A 196 22.18 -7.09 -9.61
N ILE A 197 21.43 -7.84 -8.80
CA ILE A 197 21.78 -9.18 -8.32
C ILE A 197 21.29 -10.23 -9.32
N SER A 198 20.02 -10.12 -9.74
CA SER A 198 19.40 -11.04 -10.70
C SER A 198 18.23 -10.37 -11.42
N THR A 199 17.89 -10.86 -12.60
CA THR A 199 16.70 -10.46 -13.35
C THR A 199 15.88 -11.67 -13.73
N THR A 200 14.57 -11.61 -13.49
CA THR A 200 13.60 -12.62 -13.84
C THR A 200 12.60 -12.03 -14.83
N THR A 201 12.32 -12.72 -15.94
CA THR A 201 11.30 -12.31 -16.92
C THR A 201 10.27 -13.42 -17.11
N TYR A 202 9.04 -13.04 -17.46
CA TYR A 202 7.93 -13.98 -17.57
C TYR A 202 7.30 -13.96 -18.96
N GLU A 203 6.99 -15.15 -19.46
CA GLU A 203 6.18 -15.36 -20.65
C GLU A 203 4.90 -16.10 -20.29
N TYR A 204 3.80 -15.73 -20.93
CA TYR A 204 2.48 -16.30 -20.69
C TYR A 204 1.87 -16.77 -22.00
N GLU A 205 1.24 -17.92 -21.97
CA GLU A 205 0.36 -18.40 -23.04
C GLU A 205 -1.08 -18.44 -22.52
N THR A 206 -2.02 -18.04 -23.37
CA THR A 206 -3.44 -18.04 -23.04
C THR A 206 -4.25 -18.89 -24.01
N ASP A 207 -5.39 -19.40 -23.54
CA ASP A 207 -6.38 -20.06 -24.38
C ASP A 207 -7.17 -19.04 -25.25
N GLU A 208 -8.18 -19.52 -25.98
CA GLU A 208 -9.05 -18.69 -26.81
C GLU A 208 -9.95 -17.72 -26.00
N ASN A 209 -10.15 -17.98 -24.71
CA ASN A 209 -10.93 -17.15 -23.79
C ASN A 209 -10.07 -16.11 -23.07
N GLY A 210 -8.75 -16.19 -23.20
CA GLY A 210 -7.78 -15.30 -22.56
C GLY A 210 -7.31 -15.76 -21.17
N GLU A 211 -7.66 -16.98 -20.77
CA GLU A 211 -7.21 -17.63 -19.53
C GLU A 211 -5.77 -18.12 -19.70
N VAL A 212 -4.95 -17.97 -18.67
CA VAL A 212 -3.52 -18.35 -18.72
C VAL A 212 -3.39 -19.87 -18.62
N VAL A 213 -2.86 -20.50 -19.67
CA VAL A 213 -2.62 -21.96 -19.71
C VAL A 213 -1.17 -22.33 -19.46
N SER A 214 -0.24 -21.37 -19.61
CA SER A 214 1.13 -21.57 -19.18
C SER A 214 1.80 -20.26 -18.75
N GLN A 215 2.72 -20.39 -17.80
CA GLN A 215 3.64 -19.35 -17.39
C GLN A 215 5.06 -19.92 -17.45
N THR A 216 5.96 -19.24 -18.15
CA THR A 216 7.39 -19.60 -18.19
C THR A 216 8.22 -18.49 -17.58
N MET A 217 9.07 -18.86 -16.62
CA MET A 217 9.99 -17.96 -15.90
C MET A 217 11.41 -18.16 -16.41
N TYR A 218 12.06 -17.05 -16.76
CA TYR A 218 13.45 -17.02 -17.16
C TYR A 218 14.24 -16.21 -16.14
N MET A 219 15.30 -16.81 -15.57
CA MET A 219 16.23 -16.14 -14.67
C MET A 219 17.52 -15.87 -15.43
N ASP A 220 17.93 -14.60 -15.48
CA ASP A 220 19.08 -14.09 -16.23
C ASP A 220 19.10 -14.56 -17.71
N GLY A 221 17.90 -14.69 -18.30
CA GLY A 221 17.68 -15.12 -19.69
C GLY A 221 17.71 -16.63 -19.91
N VAL A 222 17.86 -17.44 -18.86
CA VAL A 222 17.80 -18.91 -18.92
C VAL A 222 16.47 -19.37 -18.32
N ILE A 223 15.81 -20.33 -18.96
CA ILE A 223 14.57 -20.92 -18.41
C ILE A 223 14.87 -21.51 -17.02
N ASN A 224 14.06 -21.14 -16.02
CA ASN A 224 14.23 -21.56 -14.64
C ASN A 224 13.05 -22.37 -14.13
N ALA A 225 11.83 -21.96 -14.48
CA ALA A 225 10.62 -22.68 -14.11
C ALA A 225 9.53 -22.51 -15.16
N GLN A 226 8.61 -23.47 -15.24
CA GLN A 226 7.41 -23.38 -16.05
C GLN A 226 6.22 -24.00 -15.31
N SER A 227 5.10 -23.29 -15.27
CA SER A 227 3.83 -23.78 -14.77
C SER A 227 2.85 -23.92 -15.93
N ILE A 228 2.19 -25.08 -16.02
CA ILE A 228 1.19 -25.40 -17.05
C ILE A 228 -0.12 -25.73 -16.33
N TYR A 229 -1.23 -25.20 -16.84
CA TYR A 229 -2.54 -25.31 -16.21
C TYR A 229 -3.54 -25.90 -17.19
N ASP A 230 -4.36 -26.84 -16.69
CA ASP A 230 -5.48 -27.41 -17.42
C ASP A 230 -6.80 -27.09 -16.70
N TYR A 231 -7.78 -26.65 -17.50
CA TYR A 231 -9.08 -26.19 -17.05
C TYR A 231 -10.20 -27.02 -17.68
N ASP A 232 -11.28 -27.24 -16.95
CA ASP A 232 -12.48 -27.86 -17.49
C ASP A 232 -13.32 -26.87 -18.32
N GLU A 233 -14.44 -27.34 -18.89
CA GLU A 233 -15.33 -26.50 -19.71
C GLU A 233 -15.96 -25.31 -18.93
N ASP A 234 -15.93 -25.34 -17.60
CA ASP A 234 -16.44 -24.28 -16.73
C ASP A 234 -15.33 -23.31 -16.26
N GLY A 235 -14.09 -23.49 -16.73
CA GLY A 235 -12.93 -22.66 -16.37
C GLY A 235 -12.33 -23.02 -14.99
N VAL A 236 -12.68 -24.19 -14.45
CA VAL A 236 -12.13 -24.65 -13.16
C VAL A 236 -10.85 -25.42 -13.43
N GLN A 237 -9.75 -24.99 -12.79
CA GLN A 237 -8.47 -25.69 -12.87
C GLN A 237 -8.61 -27.08 -12.24
N TYR A 238 -8.27 -28.12 -12.99
CA TYR A 238 -8.32 -29.50 -12.47
C TYR A 238 -6.95 -30.18 -12.37
N GLU A 239 -5.95 -29.65 -13.07
CA GLU A 239 -4.58 -30.19 -13.08
C GLU A 239 -3.57 -29.05 -13.30
N ALA A 240 -2.38 -29.18 -12.72
CA ALA A 240 -1.25 -28.32 -13.02
C ALA A 240 0.07 -29.09 -13.04
N VAL A 241 0.98 -28.69 -13.93
CA VAL A 241 2.32 -29.27 -14.04
C VAL A 241 3.35 -28.19 -13.77
N TRP A 242 4.26 -28.43 -12.83
CA TRP A 242 5.39 -27.55 -12.55
C TRP A 242 6.69 -28.19 -13.00
N ARG A 243 7.42 -27.49 -13.85
CA ARG A 243 8.73 -27.89 -14.36
C ARG A 243 9.80 -26.98 -13.81
N ILE A 244 10.87 -27.56 -13.28
CA ILE A 244 12.03 -26.84 -12.75
C ILE A 244 13.24 -27.20 -13.60
N TYR A 245 14.03 -26.19 -13.94
CA TYR A 245 15.20 -26.30 -14.81
C TYR A 245 16.46 -25.86 -14.07
N ASP A 246 17.60 -26.44 -14.43
CA ASP A 246 18.90 -26.04 -13.89
C ASP A 246 19.44 -24.74 -14.53
N GLU A 247 20.63 -24.33 -14.11
CA GLU A 247 21.34 -23.13 -14.61
C GLU A 247 21.68 -23.20 -16.12
N ASN A 248 21.58 -24.37 -16.75
CA ASN A 248 21.81 -24.57 -18.18
C ASN A 248 20.48 -24.66 -18.96
N GLY A 249 19.34 -24.60 -18.28
CA GLY A 249 18.01 -24.79 -18.86
C GLY A 249 17.65 -26.26 -19.11
N GLU A 250 18.33 -27.21 -18.46
CA GLU A 250 17.97 -28.62 -18.54
C GLU A 250 16.90 -28.93 -17.48
N LEU A 251 15.82 -29.63 -17.90
CA LEU A 251 14.73 -30.04 -17.01
C LEU A 251 15.26 -30.97 -15.92
N THR A 252 15.13 -30.58 -14.65
CA THR A 252 15.55 -31.38 -13.50
C THR A 252 14.40 -32.06 -12.79
N GLU A 253 13.23 -31.42 -12.79
CA GLU A 253 12.07 -31.88 -12.02
C GLU A 253 10.79 -31.50 -12.75
N GLU A 254 9.81 -32.41 -12.72
CA GLU A 254 8.45 -32.19 -13.19
C GLU A 254 7.51 -32.74 -12.12
N ILE A 255 6.54 -31.93 -11.68
CA ILE A 255 5.63 -32.25 -10.56
C ILE A 255 4.19 -32.01 -11.05
N HIS A 256 3.32 -33.00 -10.86
CA HIS A 256 1.92 -32.94 -11.26
C HIS A 256 1.02 -32.72 -10.04
N TYR A 257 0.06 -31.81 -10.15
CA TYR A 257 -0.88 -31.44 -9.10
C TYR A 257 -2.32 -31.66 -9.54
N ASP A 258 -3.17 -32.14 -8.62
CA ASP A 258 -4.62 -32.13 -8.79
C ASP A 258 -5.26 -30.77 -8.50
N SER A 259 -6.59 -30.69 -8.68
CA SER A 259 -7.42 -29.51 -8.40
C SER A 259 -7.36 -29.04 -6.94
N ASP A 260 -7.04 -29.93 -6.01
CA ASP A 260 -6.95 -29.63 -4.58
C ASP A 260 -5.52 -29.18 -4.19
N GLY A 261 -4.58 -29.16 -5.15
CA GLY A 261 -3.18 -28.82 -4.96
C GLY A 261 -2.34 -29.96 -4.37
N ASN A 262 -2.83 -31.20 -4.40
CA ASN A 262 -2.03 -32.35 -3.99
C ASN A 262 -1.16 -32.84 -5.16
N GLU A 263 0.07 -33.23 -4.85
CA GLU A 263 0.97 -33.90 -5.79
C GLU A 263 0.42 -35.30 -6.14
N ILE A 264 0.28 -35.60 -7.45
CA ILE A 264 -0.38 -36.82 -7.94
C ILE A 264 0.53 -37.80 -8.70
N GLU A 265 1.62 -37.36 -9.33
CA GLU A 265 2.70 -38.22 -9.87
C GLU A 265 3.98 -37.45 -10.19
#